data_AF-A0A5E6NEK0-F1
#
_entry.id   AF-A0A5E6NEK0-F1
#
_cell.length_a   1.000
_cell.length_b   1.000
_cell.length_c   1.000
_cell.angle_alpha   90.00
_cell.angle_beta   90.00
_cell.angle_gamma   90.00
#
_symmetry.space_group_name_H-M   'P 1'
#
loop_
_entity.id
_entity.type
_entity.pdbx_description
1 polymer ?
#
loop_
_entity_poly.entity_id
_entity_poly.type
_entity_poly.pdbx_seq_one_letter_code
_entity_poly.pdbx_strand_id
1 'polypeptide(L)'
;MPDIIETTEKTITVTVDEAFRITTANVSIPEHTNRTITLATNKDGASFTIVGNKGKFSLSGTALTFEGADFKDHGDNNYHVKIKATKGNETAEKTLTVTIDNPNTGGNPDDDGGFHITTADVSTPEQINKVITLATNKGGASFYHCGWCR
;
A
#
# COMPACT_ATOMS: atom_id res chain seq x y z
N MET A 1 -52.81 -6.65 -53.41
CA MET A 1 -51.36 -6.81 -53.18
C MET A 1 -51.04 -6.09 -51.89
N PRO A 2 -50.33 -6.69 -50.91
CA PRO A 2 -49.95 -5.98 -49.69
C PRO A 2 -48.79 -5.03 -49.98
N ASP A 3 -48.82 -3.83 -49.41
CA ASP A 3 -47.70 -2.90 -49.44
C ASP A 3 -46.54 -3.44 -48.60
N ILE A 4 -45.35 -3.51 -49.21
CA ILE A 4 -44.11 -3.87 -48.53
C ILE A 4 -43.50 -2.56 -48.03
N ILE A 5 -43.49 -2.36 -46.72
CA ILE A 5 -42.80 -1.23 -46.11
C ILE A 5 -41.32 -1.63 -45.97
N GLU A 6 -40.46 -1.10 -46.85
CA GLU A 6 -39.01 -1.20 -46.64
C GLU A 6 -38.61 -0.34 -45.45
N THR A 7 -38.03 -0.99 -44.44
CA THR A 7 -37.50 -0.31 -43.26
C THR A 7 -35.99 -0.23 -43.38
N THR A 8 -35.45 0.99 -43.49
CA THR A 8 -34.01 1.21 -43.45
C THR A 8 -33.58 1.45 -42.01
N GLU A 9 -32.79 0.53 -41.46
CA GLU A 9 -32.12 0.73 -40.19
C GLU A 9 -30.93 1.69 -40.37
N LYS A 10 -30.81 2.67 -39.48
CA LYS A 10 -29.68 3.60 -39.46
C LYS A 10 -29.09 3.62 -38.06
N THR A 11 -27.86 3.15 -37.93
CA THR A 11 -27.13 3.14 -36.65
C THR A 11 -26.49 4.50 -36.41
N ILE A 12 -26.81 5.11 -35.27
CA ILE A 12 -26.13 6.31 -34.76
C ILE A 12 -25.12 5.85 -33.71
N THR A 13 -23.83 6.08 -33.96
CA THR A 13 -22.77 5.86 -32.97
C THR A 13 -22.52 7.15 -32.21
N VAL A 14 -22.71 7.12 -30.88
CA VAL A 14 -22.38 8.22 -29.98
C VAL A 14 -21.08 7.86 -29.27
N THR A 15 -20.05 8.68 -29.45
CA THR A 15 -18.76 8.53 -28.76
C THR A 15 -18.57 9.66 -27.76
N VAL A 16 -18.24 9.32 -26.52
CA VAL A 16 -17.80 10.30 -25.51
C VAL A 16 -16.32 10.58 -25.75
N ASP A 17 -15.97 11.83 -26.05
CA ASP A 17 -14.57 12.26 -26.09
C ASP A 17 -14.11 12.62 -24.66
N GLU A 18 -13.46 11.66 -24.01
CA GLU A 18 -12.89 11.90 -22.69
C GLU A 18 -11.52 12.58 -22.79
N ALA A 19 -11.34 13.63 -21.99
CA ALA A 19 -10.04 14.28 -21.81
C ALA A 19 -8.96 13.25 -21.45
N PHE A 20 -7.79 13.38 -22.10
CA PHE A 20 -6.66 12.50 -21.85
C PHE A 20 -6.18 12.63 -20.39
N ARG A 21 -6.03 11.49 -19.70
CA ARG A 21 -5.64 11.44 -18.28
C ARG A 21 -4.88 10.18 -17.94
N ILE A 22 -4.03 10.29 -16.91
CA ILE A 22 -3.38 9.15 -16.26
C ILE A 22 -4.39 8.48 -15.32
N THR A 23 -4.64 7.19 -15.52
CA THR A 23 -5.63 6.40 -14.78
C THR A 23 -5.02 5.60 -13.64
N THR A 24 -3.69 5.46 -13.60
CA THR A 24 -2.98 4.77 -12.51
C THR A 24 -3.34 5.32 -11.14
N ALA A 25 -3.71 4.45 -10.22
CA ALA A 25 -4.05 4.81 -8.85
C ALA A 25 -2.78 5.01 -7.99
N ASN A 26 -2.97 5.65 -6.84
CA ASN A 26 -1.99 5.60 -5.75
C ASN A 26 -1.88 4.16 -5.23
N VAL A 27 -0.75 3.82 -4.62
CA VAL A 27 -0.51 2.45 -4.13
C VAL A 27 0.02 2.48 -2.69
N SER A 28 -0.29 1.42 -1.96
CA SER A 28 0.28 1.13 -0.65
C SER A 28 1.16 -0.11 -0.75
N ILE A 29 2.33 -0.09 -0.13
CA ILE A 29 3.28 -1.21 -0.16
C ILE A 29 3.88 -1.44 1.23
N PRO A 30 4.19 -2.70 1.58
CA PRO A 30 4.93 -2.98 2.81
C PRO A 30 6.30 -2.30 2.79
N GLU A 31 6.80 -1.96 3.97
CA GLU A 31 8.18 -1.49 4.12
C GLU A 31 9.21 -2.47 3.54
N HIS A 32 10.40 -1.95 3.21
CA HIS A 32 11.53 -2.68 2.60
C HIS A 32 11.25 -3.37 1.26
N THR A 33 10.09 -3.11 0.66
CA THR A 33 9.66 -3.78 -0.57
C THR A 33 9.83 -2.86 -1.76
N ASN A 34 10.61 -3.31 -2.75
CA ASN A 34 10.62 -2.67 -4.07
C ASN A 34 9.30 -2.95 -4.78
N ARG A 35 8.78 -1.97 -5.53
CA ARG A 35 7.55 -2.15 -6.30
C ARG A 35 7.66 -1.55 -7.68
N THR A 36 7.28 -2.33 -8.69
CA THR A 36 7.00 -1.82 -10.03
C THR A 36 5.50 -1.54 -10.17
N ILE A 37 5.17 -0.34 -10.63
CA ILE A 37 3.83 0.18 -10.87
C ILE A 37 3.71 0.40 -12.38
N THR A 38 2.77 -0.28 -13.03
CA THR A 38 2.51 -0.06 -14.44
C THR A 38 1.66 1.20 -14.64
N LEU A 39 2.22 2.17 -15.34
CA LEU A 39 1.54 3.40 -15.69
C LEU A 39 0.55 3.16 -16.83
N ALA A 40 -0.62 3.77 -16.71
CA ALA A 40 -1.73 3.65 -17.65
C ALA A 40 -2.46 4.98 -17.81
N THR A 41 -3.07 5.14 -18.98
CA THR A 41 -3.89 6.28 -19.36
C THR A 41 -5.25 5.78 -19.85
N ASN A 42 -6.23 6.68 -19.99
CA ASN A 42 -7.53 6.32 -20.58
C ASN A 42 -7.48 6.06 -22.09
N LYS A 43 -6.32 6.30 -22.73
CA LYS A 43 -6.03 6.06 -24.14
C LYS A 43 -4.67 5.36 -24.24
N ASP A 44 -4.55 4.28 -25.00
CA ASP A 44 -3.29 3.55 -25.17
C ASP A 44 -2.22 4.31 -25.97
N GLY A 45 -0.97 3.84 -25.92
CA GLY A 45 0.15 4.36 -26.71
C GLY A 45 0.78 5.63 -26.15
N ALA A 46 0.53 5.94 -24.88
CA ALA A 46 1.17 7.06 -24.20
C ALA A 46 2.62 6.74 -23.82
N SER A 47 3.47 7.75 -23.91
CA SER A 47 4.81 7.76 -23.30
C SER A 47 4.77 8.49 -21.96
N PHE A 48 5.64 8.10 -21.02
CA PHE A 48 5.68 8.66 -19.67
C PHE A 48 7.04 9.25 -19.33
N THR A 49 7.02 10.36 -18.58
CA THR A 49 8.22 10.97 -18.01
C THR A 49 7.98 11.40 -16.55
N ILE A 50 9.03 11.37 -15.74
CA ILE A 50 9.01 11.99 -14.41
C ILE A 50 9.33 13.47 -14.59
N VAL A 51 8.43 14.35 -14.16
CA VAL A 51 8.56 15.81 -14.26
C VAL A 51 8.75 16.50 -12.91
N GLY A 52 8.68 15.75 -11.80
CA GLY A 52 8.93 16.28 -10.46
C GLY A 52 8.99 15.19 -9.39
N ASN A 53 9.64 15.52 -8.27
CA ASN A 53 9.77 14.66 -7.09
C ASN A 53 10.27 13.24 -7.42
N LYS A 54 11.36 13.13 -8.18
CA LYS A 54 11.91 11.83 -8.58
C LYS A 54 12.24 10.93 -7.39
N GLY A 55 12.85 11.45 -6.32
CA GLY A 55 13.09 10.70 -5.08
C GLY A 55 13.59 9.27 -5.30
N LYS A 56 12.89 8.30 -4.70
CA LYS A 56 13.10 6.85 -4.80
C LYS A 56 12.51 6.21 -6.07
N PHE A 57 12.03 7.02 -7.01
CA PHE A 57 11.39 6.55 -8.23
C PHE A 57 12.35 6.52 -9.42
N SER A 58 12.23 5.45 -10.20
CA SER A 58 12.83 5.31 -11.52
C SER A 58 11.75 4.92 -12.53
N LEU A 59 11.96 5.29 -13.79
CA LEU A 59 10.97 5.06 -14.84
C LEU A 59 11.65 4.48 -16.08
N SER A 60 11.10 3.38 -16.60
CA SER A 60 11.50 2.76 -17.86
C SER A 60 10.24 2.37 -18.63
N GLY A 61 10.01 3.03 -19.77
CA GLY A 61 8.76 2.85 -20.54
C GLY A 61 7.53 3.19 -19.70
N THR A 62 6.66 2.20 -19.47
CA THR A 62 5.48 2.32 -18.61
C THR A 62 5.72 1.85 -17.17
N ALA A 63 6.89 1.29 -16.86
CA ALA A 63 7.21 0.74 -15.55
C ALA A 63 7.84 1.82 -14.65
N LEU A 64 7.04 2.34 -13.71
CA LEU A 64 7.50 3.20 -12.62
C LEU A 64 7.92 2.30 -11.45
N THR A 65 9.20 2.28 -11.11
CA THR A 65 9.71 1.50 -9.99
C THR A 65 9.97 2.41 -8.80
N PHE A 66 9.45 2.03 -7.64
CA PHE A 66 9.76 2.62 -6.35
C PHE A 66 10.72 1.70 -5.58
N GLU A 67 11.83 2.27 -5.14
CA GLU A 67 12.75 1.61 -4.21
C GLU A 67 12.17 1.62 -2.80
N GLY A 68 12.15 0.48 -2.13
CA GLY A 68 11.60 0.31 -0.79
C GLY A 68 12.14 1.31 0.24
N ALA A 69 11.36 1.53 1.29
CA ALA A 69 11.70 2.40 2.40
C ALA A 69 11.18 1.82 3.72
N ASP A 70 11.78 2.25 4.83
CA ASP A 70 11.32 1.94 6.18
C ASP A 70 10.01 2.66 6.51
N PHE A 71 9.16 2.03 7.32
CA PHE A 71 8.03 2.70 7.93
C PHE A 71 8.49 3.63 9.07
N LYS A 72 7.86 4.80 9.18
CA LYS A 72 8.12 5.78 10.24
C LYS A 72 6.86 5.89 11.12
N ASP A 73 6.95 5.40 12.36
CA ASP A 73 5.82 5.36 13.29
C ASP A 73 5.21 6.75 13.59
N HIS A 74 6.04 7.79 13.54
CA HIS A 74 5.63 9.19 13.77
C HIS A 74 6.12 10.14 12.66
N GLY A 75 6.26 9.63 11.43
CA GLY A 75 6.75 10.39 10.29
C GLY A 75 5.86 10.27 9.06
N ASP A 76 6.17 11.07 8.03
CA ASP A 76 5.50 10.93 6.74
C ASP A 76 6.01 9.69 6.00
N ASN A 77 5.07 8.79 5.73
CA ASN A 77 5.25 7.54 5.00
C ASN A 77 4.77 7.64 3.54
N ASN A 78 4.41 8.84 3.08
CA ASN A 78 4.00 9.10 1.72
C ASN A 78 5.17 9.59 0.86
N TYR A 79 5.31 8.96 -0.30
CA TYR A 79 6.28 9.33 -1.31
C TYR A 79 5.54 9.76 -2.56
N HIS A 80 5.80 10.98 -3.01
CA HIS A 80 5.12 11.57 -4.16
C HIS A 80 6.02 11.62 -5.38
N VAL A 81 5.47 11.35 -6.55
CA VAL A 81 6.14 11.57 -7.84
C VAL A 81 5.19 12.20 -8.84
N LYS A 82 5.65 13.23 -9.56
CA LYS A 82 4.86 13.88 -10.60
C LYS A 82 5.21 13.26 -11.95
N ILE A 83 4.21 12.64 -12.58
CA ILE A 83 4.32 11.97 -13.87
C ILE A 83 3.61 12.79 -14.94
N LYS A 84 4.23 12.92 -16.10
CA LYS A 84 3.60 13.42 -17.32
C LYS A 84 3.42 12.28 -18.32
N ALA A 85 2.22 12.14 -18.86
CA ALA A 85 1.91 11.29 -20.00
C ALA A 85 1.79 12.15 -21.26
N THR A 86 2.25 11.63 -22.40
CA THR A 86 2.17 12.31 -23.70
C THR A 86 1.75 11.32 -24.79
N LYS A 87 0.73 11.68 -25.56
CA LYS A 87 0.22 10.93 -26.71
C LYS A 87 -0.07 11.92 -27.85
N GLY A 88 0.80 11.94 -28.88
CA GLY A 88 0.71 12.96 -29.93
C GLY A 88 0.74 14.36 -29.33
N ASN A 89 -0.34 15.13 -29.53
CA ASN A 89 -0.50 16.48 -28.99
C ASN A 89 -1.22 16.53 -27.62
N GLU A 90 -1.71 15.40 -27.12
CA GLU A 90 -2.37 15.33 -25.81
C GLU A 90 -1.33 15.11 -24.70
N THR A 91 -1.45 15.86 -23.60
CA THR A 91 -0.61 15.66 -22.41
C THR A 91 -1.45 15.70 -21.14
N ALA A 92 -1.07 14.89 -20.15
CA ALA A 92 -1.69 14.90 -18.83
C ALA A 92 -0.60 14.77 -17.76
N GLU A 93 -0.78 15.46 -16.64
CA GLU A 93 0.08 15.32 -15.47
C GLU A 93 -0.69 14.80 -14.27
N LYS A 94 -0.04 13.97 -13.46
CA LYS A 94 -0.61 13.44 -12.21
C LYS A 94 0.49 13.25 -11.18
N THR A 95 0.22 13.66 -9.95
CA THR A 95 1.04 13.26 -8.80
C THR A 95 0.53 11.91 -8.29
N LEU A 96 1.39 10.91 -8.31
CA LEU A 96 1.13 9.62 -7.68
C LEU A 96 1.74 9.60 -6.29
N THR A 97 1.02 8.98 -5.35
CA THR A 97 1.48 8.73 -3.99
C THR A 97 1.72 7.23 -3.80
N VAL A 98 2.89 6.89 -3.26
CA VAL A 98 3.21 5.58 -2.68
C VAL A 98 3.23 5.72 -1.17
N THR A 99 2.37 4.99 -0.48
CA THR A 99 2.33 4.95 0.98
C THR A 99 3.04 3.68 1.47
N ILE A 100 3.90 3.84 2.48
CA ILE A 100 4.54 2.70 3.15
C ILE A 100 3.68 2.25 4.32
N ASP A 101 3.34 0.97 4.33
CA ASP A 101 2.63 0.31 5.41
C ASP A 101 3.58 -0.52 6.26
N ASN A 102 3.35 -0.54 7.58
CA ASN A 102 3.98 -1.48 8.49
C ASN A 102 3.17 -2.79 8.49
N PRO A 103 3.70 -3.90 7.92
CA PRO A 103 3.01 -5.18 7.89
C PRO A 103 2.78 -5.78 9.30
N ASN A 104 3.44 -5.25 10.33
CA ASN A 104 3.32 -5.71 11.73
C ASN A 104 2.20 -4.99 12.52
N THR A 105 1.35 -4.19 11.88
CA THR A 105 0.21 -3.54 12.57
C THR A 105 -1.01 -4.45 12.77
N GLY A 106 -0.84 -5.77 12.59
CA GLY A 106 -1.87 -6.77 12.84
C GLY A 106 -2.06 -7.12 14.31
N GLY A 107 -2.60 -6.18 15.11
CA GLY A 107 -3.37 -6.49 16.32
C GLY A 107 -2.76 -7.46 17.34
N ASN A 108 -1.65 -7.07 17.96
CA ASN A 108 -1.28 -7.53 19.30
C ASN A 108 -0.51 -6.37 19.98
N PRO A 109 -0.85 -5.91 21.20
CA PRO A 109 -0.04 -4.92 21.93
C PRO A 109 1.43 -5.33 22.13
N ASP A 110 1.74 -6.60 21.88
CA ASP A 110 3.08 -7.16 21.80
C ASP A 110 3.90 -6.74 20.54
N ASP A 111 3.30 -6.09 19.54
CA ASP A 111 3.93 -5.74 18.26
C ASP A 111 4.38 -4.26 18.16
N ASP A 112 4.56 -3.57 19.28
CA ASP A 112 5.21 -2.24 19.34
C ASP A 112 6.74 -2.28 19.19
N GLY A 113 7.29 -3.45 18.87
CA GLY A 113 8.73 -3.68 18.81
C GLY A 113 9.42 -3.82 20.17
N GLY A 114 8.73 -3.57 21.29
CA GLY A 114 9.18 -3.75 22.68
C GLY A 114 9.22 -5.21 23.13
N PHE A 115 9.89 -5.49 24.25
CA PHE A 115 9.84 -6.81 24.90
C PHE A 115 8.78 -6.79 25.99
N HIS A 116 7.75 -7.62 25.84
CA HIS A 116 6.61 -7.69 26.74
C HIS A 116 6.52 -9.06 27.40
N ILE A 117 6.12 -9.05 28.68
CA ILE A 117 5.79 -10.23 29.45
C ILE A 117 4.30 -10.14 29.78
N THR A 118 3.52 -11.13 29.38
CA THR A 118 2.07 -11.17 29.60
C THR A 118 1.68 -12.39 30.44
N THR A 119 0.58 -12.24 31.19
CA THR A 119 -0.08 -13.32 31.92
C THR A 119 -1.59 -13.15 31.77
N ALA A 120 -2.33 -14.26 31.77
CA ALA A 120 -3.78 -14.20 31.92
C ALA A 120 -4.16 -13.70 33.31
N ASP A 121 -5.38 -13.17 33.46
CA ASP A 121 -5.92 -12.76 34.76
C ASP A 121 -5.88 -13.92 35.77
N VAL A 122 -5.27 -13.67 36.92
CA VAL A 122 -5.06 -14.69 37.95
C VAL A 122 -5.93 -14.39 39.16
N SER A 123 -6.94 -15.23 39.42
CA SER A 123 -7.63 -15.28 40.70
C SER A 123 -7.13 -16.46 41.55
N THR A 124 -6.93 -16.25 42.84
CA THR A 124 -6.55 -17.29 43.80
C THR A 124 -7.49 -17.27 45.00
N PRO A 125 -8.14 -18.40 45.33
CA PRO A 125 -8.65 -18.65 46.68
C PRO A 125 -7.50 -18.55 47.70
N GLU A 126 -7.82 -18.16 48.93
CA GLU A 126 -6.81 -17.99 49.98
C GLU A 126 -6.07 -19.30 50.28
N GLN A 127 -4.73 -19.21 50.41
CA GLN A 127 -3.84 -20.27 50.90
C GLN A 127 -3.65 -21.51 50.00
N ILE A 128 -3.68 -21.36 48.67
CA ILE A 128 -3.24 -22.41 47.73
C ILE A 128 -2.07 -21.96 46.86
N ASN A 129 -1.13 -22.89 46.61
CA ASN A 129 -0.08 -22.67 45.63
C ASN A 129 -0.67 -22.64 44.21
N LYS A 130 -0.35 -21.61 43.43
CA LYS A 130 -0.76 -21.51 42.03
C LYS A 130 0.46 -21.23 41.15
N VAL A 131 0.59 -22.03 40.09
CA VAL A 131 1.57 -21.78 39.04
C VAL A 131 1.01 -20.73 38.09
N ILE A 132 1.72 -19.63 37.91
CA ILE A 132 1.38 -18.59 36.93
C ILE A 132 2.28 -18.79 35.72
N THR A 133 1.65 -18.93 34.55
CA THR A 133 2.38 -19.06 33.28
C THR A 133 2.62 -17.67 32.72
N LEU A 134 3.88 -17.34 32.43
CA LEU A 134 4.27 -16.11 31.76
C LEU A 134 4.57 -16.41 30.30
N ALA A 135 4.05 -15.58 29.40
CA ALA A 135 4.37 -15.61 27.99
C ALA A 135 5.20 -14.38 27.61
N THR A 136 6.08 -14.53 26.62
CA THR A 136 6.84 -13.43 26.03
C THR A 136 6.51 -13.29 24.56
N ASN A 137 6.45 -12.06 24.08
CA ASN A 137 6.20 -11.78 22.68
C ASN A 137 7.37 -12.13 21.76
N LYS A 138 8.58 -12.22 22.31
CA LYS A 138 9.80 -12.60 21.59
C LYS A 138 10.39 -13.89 22.14
N GLY A 139 10.88 -14.75 21.25
CA GLY A 139 11.61 -15.97 21.60
C GLY A 139 12.99 -15.67 22.19
N GLY A 140 13.55 -16.62 22.95
CA GLY A 140 14.91 -16.52 23.51
C GLY A 140 15.00 -15.80 24.87
N ALA A 141 13.88 -15.47 25.49
CA ALA A 141 13.86 -14.91 26.84
C ALA A 141 14.27 -15.95 27.89
N SER A 142 15.22 -15.58 28.74
CA SER A 142 15.62 -16.35 29.93
C SER A 142 15.12 -15.65 31.19
N PHE A 143 14.31 -16.33 31.99
CA PHE A 143 13.90 -15.85 33.30
C PHE A 143 14.92 -16.28 34.35
N TYR A 144 15.47 -15.31 35.10
CA TYR A 144 16.29 -15.59 36.25
C TYR A 144 15.55 -15.08 37.48
N HIS A 145 15.23 -16.01 38.41
CA HIS A 145 14.84 -15.60 39.75
C HIS A 145 16.09 -15.07 40.44
N CYS A 146 16.21 -13.75 40.57
CA CYS A 146 17.19 -13.17 41.47
C CYS A 146 16.63 -13.35 42.89
N GLY A 147 17.12 -14.36 43.60
CA GLY A 147 16.77 -14.56 44.99
C GLY A 147 17.24 -13.35 45.78
N TRP A 148 16.31 -12.60 46.37
CA TRP A 148 16.67 -11.74 47.50
C TRP A 148 17.10 -12.66 48.64
N CYS A 149 18.41 -12.75 48.89
CA CYS A 149 18.94 -13.34 50.11
C CYS A 149 18.92 -12.28 51.23
N ARG A 150 17.95 -12.47 52.14
CA ARG A 150 17.74 -11.82 53.44
C ARG A 150 17.33 -10.35 53.46
#